data_AF-A0A316UJT0-F1
#
_entry.id   AF-A0A316UJT0-F1
#
_cell.length_a   1.000
_cell.length_b   1.000
_cell.length_c   1.000
_cell.angle_alpha   90.00
_cell.angle_beta   90.00
_cell.angle_gamma   90.00
#
_symmetry.space_group_name_H-M   'P 1'
#
loop_
_entity.id
_entity.type
_entity.pdbx_description
1 polymer ?
#
loop_
_entity_poly.entity_id
_entity_poly.type
_entity_poly.pdbx_seq_one_letter_code
_entity_poly.pdbx_strand_id
1 'polypeptide(L)'
;MVRIAAFSLIALVAMTGFAAAGSGHHYDCNKCQLTARSDKALTKKDGLKCVKQLAGHITDFYKGSSKTEYKLIKHKALKIQTDQGEHDIVKGVDFKDLQFHPDSVGGFTIRNFECENNLEGLAICSKCEKH
;
A
#
# COMPACT_ATOMS: atom_id res chain seq x y z
N MET A 1 42.62 -17.55 -6.70
CA MET A 1 42.14 -17.11 -5.36
C MET A 1 40.65 -16.85 -5.47
N VAL A 2 39.85 -17.57 -4.68
CA VAL A 2 38.39 -17.38 -4.57
C VAL A 2 38.17 -16.44 -3.39
N ARG A 3 37.26 -15.44 -3.52
CA ARG A 3 36.08 -15.23 -2.63
C ARG A 3 35.52 -13.79 -2.69
N ILE A 4 34.23 -13.72 -3.08
CA ILE A 4 33.08 -13.08 -2.36
C ILE A 4 33.13 -11.54 -2.26
N ALA A 5 32.13 -10.76 -2.70
CA ALA A 5 30.77 -10.80 -2.14
C ALA A 5 29.67 -10.39 -3.13
N ALA A 6 28.69 -11.29 -3.29
CA ALA A 6 27.36 -10.94 -3.72
C ALA A 6 26.65 -10.23 -2.56
N PHE A 7 26.23 -8.99 -2.79
CA PHE A 7 25.32 -8.27 -1.90
C PHE A 7 23.90 -8.80 -2.13
N SER A 8 23.56 -9.89 -1.47
CA SER A 8 22.17 -10.31 -1.32
C SER A 8 21.56 -9.54 -0.16
N LEU A 9 21.08 -8.31 -0.43
CA LEU A 9 20.13 -7.62 0.44
C LEU A 9 18.75 -8.21 0.17
N ILE A 10 18.48 -9.37 0.77
CA ILE A 10 17.11 -9.82 0.98
C ILE A 10 16.63 -9.03 2.20
N ALA A 11 15.94 -7.93 1.94
CA ALA A 11 15.23 -7.20 2.98
C ALA A 11 14.24 -8.18 3.63
N LEU A 12 14.49 -8.53 4.89
CA LEU A 12 13.50 -9.15 5.75
C LEU A 12 12.41 -8.10 5.97
N VAL A 13 11.34 -8.19 5.19
CA VAL A 13 10.12 -7.45 5.47
C VAL A 13 9.59 -7.98 6.80
N ALA A 14 9.69 -7.17 7.85
CA ALA A 14 9.14 -7.47 9.17
C ALA A 14 7.61 -7.54 9.03
N MET A 15 7.14 -8.77 8.92
CA MET A 15 5.75 -9.09 8.68
C MET A 15 4.91 -8.92 9.96
N THR A 16 4.56 -7.67 10.33
CA THR A 16 3.63 -7.42 11.45
C THR A 16 2.32 -6.85 10.92
N GLY A 17 1.34 -7.75 10.75
CA GLY A 17 -0.03 -7.43 10.33
C GLY A 17 -0.47 -8.14 9.04
N PHE A 18 -0.40 -9.48 9.00
CA PHE A 18 -0.80 -10.24 7.80
C PHE A 18 -2.27 -10.61 7.93
N ALA A 19 -3.14 -9.91 7.19
CA ALA A 19 -4.33 -10.58 6.69
C ALA A 19 -3.84 -11.69 5.75
N ALA A 20 -4.16 -12.95 6.05
CA ALA A 20 -3.71 -14.08 5.24
C ALA A 20 -4.23 -13.94 3.80
N ALA A 21 -3.33 -13.78 2.84
CA ALA A 21 -3.62 -13.89 1.41
C ALA A 21 -3.81 -15.36 1.03
N GLY A 22 -4.82 -15.67 0.20
CA GLY A 22 -4.97 -16.99 -0.45
C GLY A 22 -6.05 -17.94 0.09
N SER A 23 -6.92 -17.52 1.02
CA SER A 23 -8.07 -18.35 1.45
C SER A 23 -9.30 -17.54 1.92
N GLY A 24 -9.34 -16.24 1.62
CA GLY A 24 -10.42 -15.33 2.02
C GLY A 24 -11.59 -15.27 1.05
N HIS A 25 -12.60 -14.46 1.41
CA HIS A 25 -13.65 -14.04 0.48
C HIS A 25 -13.13 -12.93 -0.44
N HIS A 26 -13.88 -12.67 -1.51
CA HIS A 26 -13.61 -11.57 -2.43
C HIS A 26 -14.24 -10.29 -1.89
N TYR A 27 -13.54 -9.18 -2.00
CA TYR A 27 -13.99 -7.90 -1.50
C TYR A 27 -13.66 -6.76 -2.47
N ASP A 28 -14.59 -5.82 -2.56
CA ASP A 28 -14.38 -4.53 -3.19
C ASP A 28 -14.15 -3.48 -2.09
N CYS A 29 -13.04 -2.77 -2.17
CA CYS A 29 -12.66 -1.74 -1.20
C CYS A 29 -12.66 -0.37 -1.86
N ASN A 30 -13.72 0.40 -1.63
CA ASN A 30 -13.87 1.74 -2.19
C ASN A 30 -13.32 2.80 -1.23
N LYS A 31 -12.76 3.90 -1.77
CA LYS A 31 -12.29 5.06 -0.99
C LYS A 31 -11.19 4.74 0.03
N CYS A 32 -10.35 3.76 -0.26
CA CYS A 32 -9.14 3.54 0.52
C CYS A 32 -8.21 4.75 0.45
N GLN A 33 -7.50 5.01 1.54
CA GLN A 33 -6.50 6.06 1.62
C GLN A 33 -5.11 5.43 1.56
N LEU A 34 -4.37 5.75 0.51
CA LEU A 34 -2.95 5.44 0.42
C LEU A 34 -2.14 6.70 0.65
N THR A 35 -1.15 6.61 1.51
CA THR A 35 -0.25 7.70 1.87
C THR A 35 1.18 7.31 1.49
N ALA A 36 1.88 8.24 0.87
CA ALA A 36 3.32 8.22 0.74
C ALA A 36 3.92 9.27 1.69
N ARG A 37 4.85 8.84 2.54
CA ARG A 37 5.40 9.62 3.64
C ARG A 37 6.91 9.78 3.52
N SER A 38 7.42 10.92 3.96
CA SER A 38 8.86 11.20 4.03
C SER A 38 9.18 12.23 5.10
N ASP A 39 10.34 12.10 5.74
CA ASP A 39 10.91 13.15 6.60
C ASP A 39 11.40 14.38 5.81
N LYS A 40 11.44 14.28 4.48
CA LYS A 40 11.89 15.36 3.58
C LYS A 40 10.73 15.87 2.73
N ALA A 41 10.87 17.09 2.24
CA ALA A 41 9.88 17.71 1.39
C ALA A 41 9.54 16.82 0.18
N LEU A 42 8.33 16.27 0.17
CA LEU A 42 7.88 15.33 -0.85
C LEU A 42 7.23 16.04 -2.05
N THR A 43 7.63 15.67 -3.27
CA THR A 43 6.95 16.13 -4.48
C THR A 43 5.69 15.30 -4.72
N LYS A 44 4.67 15.90 -5.35
CA LYS A 44 3.45 15.16 -5.72
C LYS A 44 3.75 13.99 -6.66
N LYS A 45 4.77 14.12 -7.52
CA LYS A 45 5.14 13.08 -8.48
C LYS A 45 5.68 11.85 -7.76
N ASP A 46 6.62 12.03 -6.84
CA ASP A 46 7.24 10.93 -6.10
C ASP A 46 6.25 10.28 -5.14
N GLY A 47 5.44 11.08 -4.45
CA GLY A 47 4.36 10.56 -3.62
C GLY A 47 3.34 9.72 -4.40
N LEU A 48 2.91 10.20 -5.58
CA LEU A 48 2.02 9.42 -6.45
C LEU A 48 2.67 8.16 -7.02
N LYS A 49 4.00 8.16 -7.23
CA LYS A 49 4.73 6.96 -7.64
C LYS A 49 4.67 5.90 -6.55
N CYS A 50 4.97 6.28 -5.30
CA CYS A 50 4.88 5.38 -4.14
C CYS A 50 3.45 4.86 -3.94
N VAL A 51 2.42 5.71 -4.04
CA VAL A 51 1.01 5.28 -3.98
C VAL A 51 0.71 4.20 -5.04
N LYS A 52 1.21 4.34 -6.27
CA LYS A 52 1.00 3.32 -7.31
C LYS A 52 1.76 2.02 -7.05
N GLN A 53 2.96 2.10 -6.48
CA GLN A 53 3.74 0.92 -6.08
C GLN A 53 3.01 0.15 -4.99
N LEU A 54 2.55 0.86 -3.95
CA LEU A 54 1.77 0.27 -2.87
C LEU A 54 0.45 -0.32 -3.38
N ALA A 55 -0.28 0.39 -4.24
CA ALA A 55 -1.52 -0.12 -4.82
C ALA A 55 -1.28 -1.38 -5.67
N GLY A 56 -0.21 -1.40 -6.48
CA GLY A 56 0.20 -2.58 -7.24
C GLY A 56 0.55 -3.76 -6.34
N HIS A 57 1.33 -3.50 -5.29
CA HIS A 57 1.66 -4.50 -4.28
C HIS A 57 0.42 -5.09 -3.61
N ILE A 58 -0.55 -4.24 -3.23
CA ILE A 58 -1.84 -4.68 -2.65
C ILE A 58 -2.60 -5.60 -3.61
N THR A 59 -2.69 -5.23 -4.90
CA THR A 59 -3.39 -6.05 -5.89
C THR A 59 -2.70 -7.37 -6.17
N ASP A 60 -1.36 -7.41 -6.11
CA ASP A 60 -0.60 -8.64 -6.29
C ASP A 60 -0.67 -9.53 -5.05
N PHE A 61 -0.57 -8.93 -3.86
CA PHE A 61 -0.59 -9.62 -2.59
C PHE A 61 -1.96 -10.22 -2.26
N TYR A 62 -3.04 -9.44 -2.45
CA TYR A 62 -4.42 -9.88 -2.25
C TYR A 62 -5.11 -10.28 -3.55
N LYS A 63 -4.36 -10.80 -4.53
CA LYS A 63 -4.94 -11.19 -5.81
C LYS A 63 -6.02 -12.26 -5.62
N GLY A 64 -7.26 -11.92 -5.98
CA GLY A 64 -8.39 -12.83 -5.95
C GLY A 64 -8.63 -13.52 -7.29
N SER A 65 -8.58 -12.78 -8.39
CA SER A 65 -8.76 -13.35 -9.74
C SER A 65 -8.06 -12.52 -10.83
N SER A 66 -8.38 -12.81 -12.09
CA SER A 66 -7.97 -11.97 -13.23
C SER A 66 -8.69 -10.62 -13.27
N LYS A 67 -9.74 -10.43 -12.46
CA LYS A 67 -10.48 -9.17 -12.32
C LYS A 67 -9.94 -8.26 -11.22
N THR A 68 -8.96 -8.73 -10.44
CA THR A 68 -8.33 -7.91 -9.41
C THR A 68 -7.66 -6.70 -10.04
N GLU A 69 -8.08 -5.51 -9.62
CA GLU A 69 -7.58 -4.25 -10.15
C GLU A 69 -7.63 -3.14 -9.09
N TYR A 70 -6.89 -2.07 -9.32
CA TYR A 70 -7.01 -0.84 -8.55
C TYR A 70 -7.22 0.37 -9.47
N LYS A 71 -7.89 1.39 -8.94
CA LYS A 71 -8.11 2.66 -9.62
C LYS A 71 -7.87 3.83 -8.70
N LEU A 72 -7.07 4.79 -9.15
CA LEU A 72 -6.91 6.05 -8.42
C LEU A 72 -8.19 6.89 -8.55
N ILE A 73 -8.72 7.36 -7.43
CA ILE A 73 -9.90 8.24 -7.40
C ILE A 73 -9.57 9.57 -8.10
N LYS A 74 -10.53 10.15 -8.81
CA LYS A 74 -10.31 11.37 -9.62
C LYS A 74 -9.90 12.60 -8.80
N HIS A 75 -10.28 12.68 -7.52
CA HIS A 75 -9.91 13.78 -6.65
C HIS A 75 -8.39 13.95 -6.53
N LYS A 76 -7.91 15.20 -6.43
CA LYS A 76 -6.48 15.49 -6.36
C LYS A 76 -5.85 14.86 -5.10
N ALA A 77 -4.59 14.48 -5.21
CA ALA A 77 -3.83 14.07 -4.03
C ALA A 77 -3.70 15.25 -3.06
N LEU A 78 -3.86 14.96 -1.78
CA LEU A 78 -3.67 15.92 -0.70
C LEU A 78 -2.20 15.90 -0.29
N LYS A 79 -1.66 17.09 -0.01
CA LYS A 79 -0.33 17.23 0.59
C LYS A 79 -0.52 17.71 2.02
N ILE A 80 0.01 16.96 2.96
CA ILE A 80 -0.16 17.19 4.39
C ILE A 80 1.23 17.24 5.00
N GLN A 81 1.41 18.09 6.01
CA GLN A 81 2.55 18.03 6.90
C GLN A 81 2.03 17.60 8.26
N THR A 82 2.60 16.54 8.84
CA THR A 82 2.18 16.04 10.15
C THR A 82 2.78 16.92 11.24
N ASP A 83 2.21 16.86 12.44
CA ASP A 83 2.76 17.56 13.62
C ASP A 83 4.17 17.07 13.99
N GLN A 84 4.56 15.89 13.51
CA GLN A 84 5.90 15.31 13.67
C GLN A 84 6.89 15.79 12.60
N GLY A 85 6.47 16.66 11.69
CA GLY A 85 7.31 17.23 10.63
C GLY A 85 7.38 16.39 9.35
N GLU A 86 6.68 15.26 9.29
CA GLU A 86 6.66 14.39 8.12
C GLU A 86 5.82 15.01 6.99
N HIS A 87 6.18 14.71 5.75
CA HIS A 87 5.50 15.17 4.56
C HIS A 87 4.75 14.03 3.89
N ASP A 88 3.43 14.12 3.91
CA ASP A 88 2.52 13.12 3.39
C ASP A 88 1.91 13.56 2.06
N ILE A 89 1.83 12.61 1.12
CA ILE A 89 0.98 12.69 -0.07
C ILE A 89 -0.09 11.61 0.06
N VAL A 90 -1.34 12.04 0.25
CA VAL A 90 -2.49 11.14 0.44
C VAL A 90 -3.33 11.08 -0.84
N LYS A 91 -3.69 9.87 -1.25
CA LYS A 91 -4.48 9.64 -2.45
C LYS A 91 -5.51 8.55 -2.22
N GLY A 92 -6.74 8.84 -2.67
CA GLY A 92 -7.83 7.86 -2.69
C GLY A 92 -7.64 6.80 -3.78
N VAL A 93 -7.88 5.53 -3.43
CA VAL A 93 -7.81 4.38 -4.33
C VAL A 93 -9.03 3.48 -4.11
N ASP A 94 -9.61 3.00 -5.20
CA ASP A 94 -10.61 1.94 -5.19
C ASP A 94 -9.91 0.64 -5.60
N PHE A 95 -10.12 -0.43 -4.84
CA PHE A 95 -9.69 -1.78 -5.17
C PHE A 95 -10.88 -2.66 -5.45
N LYS A 96 -10.71 -3.57 -6.39
CA LYS A 96 -11.75 -4.51 -6.80
C LYS A 96 -11.24 -5.93 -6.72
N ASP A 97 -12.11 -6.83 -6.28
CA ASP A 97 -11.89 -8.28 -6.30
C ASP A 97 -10.60 -8.69 -5.57
N LEU A 98 -10.36 -8.10 -4.39
CA LEU A 98 -9.27 -8.51 -3.50
C LEU A 98 -9.69 -9.72 -2.68
N GLN A 99 -8.81 -10.70 -2.52
CA GLN A 99 -9.04 -11.88 -1.69
C GLN A 99 -8.24 -11.80 -0.39
N PHE A 100 -8.94 -11.54 0.72
CA PHE A 100 -8.32 -11.41 2.04
C PHE A 100 -9.32 -11.68 3.17
N HIS A 101 -8.80 -11.71 4.39
CA HIS A 101 -9.62 -11.72 5.61
C HIS A 101 -9.61 -10.31 6.21
N PRO A 102 -10.77 -9.64 6.30
CA PRO A 102 -10.80 -8.28 6.81
C PRO A 102 -10.38 -8.21 8.28
N ASP A 103 -9.69 -7.13 8.61
CA ASP A 103 -9.38 -6.76 9.99
C ASP A 103 -10.63 -6.29 10.76
N SER A 104 -10.46 -5.86 12.01
CA SER A 104 -11.55 -5.39 12.86
C SER A 104 -12.34 -4.20 12.32
N VAL A 105 -11.84 -3.48 11.30
CA VAL A 105 -12.54 -2.36 10.66
C VAL A 105 -13.22 -2.76 9.34
N GLY A 106 -13.30 -4.06 9.06
CA GLY A 106 -13.92 -4.59 7.86
C GLY A 106 -13.08 -4.33 6.61
N GLY A 107 -11.75 -4.19 6.74
CA GLY A 107 -10.86 -3.91 5.61
C GLY A 107 -9.44 -4.37 5.90
N PHE A 108 -8.46 -3.54 5.59
CA PHE A 108 -7.06 -3.85 5.88
C PHE A 108 -6.26 -2.59 6.11
N THR A 109 -5.19 -2.74 6.88
CA THR A 109 -4.18 -1.71 7.11
C THR A 109 -2.80 -2.26 6.74
N ILE A 110 -2.06 -1.52 5.93
CA ILE A 110 -0.63 -1.80 5.65
C ILE A 110 0.16 -0.60 6.14
N ARG A 111 1.24 -0.87 6.87
CA ARG A 111 2.18 0.14 7.37
C ARG A 111 3.60 -0.22 6.94
N ASN A 112 4.51 0.75 6.93
CA ASN A 112 5.92 0.52 6.65
C ASN A 112 6.21 -0.15 5.30
N PHE A 113 5.38 0.08 4.26
CA PHE A 113 5.70 -0.40 2.93
C PHE A 113 6.84 0.44 2.34
N GLU A 114 8.00 -0.16 2.09
CA GLU A 114 9.13 0.57 1.52
C GLU A 114 8.90 0.82 0.03
N CYS A 115 8.65 2.08 -0.31
CA CYS A 115 8.64 2.56 -1.67
C CYS A 115 10.05 2.94 -2.12
N GLU A 116 10.21 3.14 -3.44
CA GLU A 116 11.43 3.76 -3.96
C GLU A 116 11.67 5.16 -3.35
N ASN A 117 12.93 5.63 -3.40
CA ASN A 117 13.37 6.91 -2.84
C ASN A 117 13.23 7.03 -1.32
N ASN A 118 13.25 5.91 -0.59
CA ASN A 118 13.11 5.85 0.87
C ASN A 118 11.80 6.52 1.36
N LEU A 119 10.73 6.34 0.60
CA LEU A 119 9.39 6.78 1.01
C LEU A 119 8.70 5.64 1.73
N GLU A 120 7.93 5.97 2.76
CA GLU A 120 7.10 5.00 3.44
C GLU A 120 5.67 5.02 2.87
N GLY A 121 5.16 3.86 2.52
CA GLY A 121 3.80 3.63 2.07
C GLY A 121 2.91 3.14 3.21
N LEU A 122 1.77 3.79 3.36
CA LEU A 122 0.70 3.40 4.28
C LEU A 122 -0.60 3.22 3.48
N ALA A 123 -1.34 2.16 3.76
CA ALA A 123 -2.68 1.97 3.22
C ALA A 123 -3.68 1.74 4.34
N ILE A 124 -4.82 2.43 4.26
CA ILE A 124 -5.96 2.22 5.13
C ILE A 124 -7.19 2.03 4.24
N CYS A 125 -7.73 0.81 4.27
CA CYS A 125 -9.01 0.45 3.69
C CYS A 125 -9.93 0.01 4.82
N SER A 126 -11.15 0.54 4.85
CA SER A 126 -12.17 0.13 5.83
C SER A 126 -13.49 -0.10 5.12
N LYS A 127 -14.37 -0.89 5.72
CA LYS A 127 -15.71 -1.17 5.18
C LYS A 127 -15.68 -1.72 3.74
N CYS A 128 -14.76 -2.64 3.46
CA CYS A 128 -14.76 -3.35 2.20
C CYS A 128 -16.00 -4.25 2.10
N GLU A 129 -16.62 -4.26 0.94
CA GLU A 129 -17.87 -4.97 0.70
C GLU A 129 -17.56 -6.35 0.13
N LYS A 130 -18.11 -7.39 0.76
CA LYS A 130 -17.96 -8.76 0.28
C LYS A 130 -18.71 -8.91 -1.04
N HIS A 131 -18.01 -9.47 -2.02
CA HIS A 131 -18.54 -9.91 -3.30
C HIS A 131 -19.00 -11.36 -3.24
#